data_AF-A0A948RCA6-F1
#
_entry.id   AF-A0A948RCA6-F1
#
_cell.length_a   1.000
_cell.length_b   1.000
_cell.length_c   1.000
_cell.angle_alpha   90.00
_cell.angle_beta   90.00
_cell.angle_gamma   90.00
#
_symmetry.space_group_name_H-M   'P 1'
#
loop_
_entity.id
_entity.type
_entity.pdbx_description
1 polymer ?
#
loop_
_entity_poly.entity_id
_entity_poly.type
_entity_poly.pdbx_seq_one_letter_code
_entity_poly.pdbx_strand_id
1 'polypeptide(L)'
;MGKAGIEIILAALIGEYGGRDWQPDDDPLSTLIQTILSQNTSDTNSRRAFESLMATFPAWDDVANAEVGQIAASIRSGGLGDIKSGRIKQTLGEIQRRRGRLELNFLKALPLDEAREWLKQLPGVGAKTASCVLLFSLGQPALPVDTHVFRVSRRLGLIDSRTSVEQAHKRLE
;
A
#
# COMPACT_ATOMS: atom_id res chain seq x y z
N MET A 1 -9.83 -1.95 -25.61
CA MET A 1 -9.68 -0.49 -25.78
C MET A 1 -8.21 -0.20 -26.10
N GLY A 2 -7.91 0.64 -27.09
CA GLY A 2 -6.53 1.01 -27.43
C GLY A 2 -6.02 2.21 -26.64
N LYS A 3 -4.74 2.58 -26.82
CA LYS A 3 -4.07 3.69 -26.10
C LYS A 3 -4.85 5.01 -26.18
N ALA A 4 -5.40 5.36 -27.35
CA ALA A 4 -6.22 6.56 -27.54
C ALA A 4 -7.47 6.60 -26.65
N GLY A 5 -8.07 5.45 -26.34
CA GLY A 5 -9.23 5.38 -25.43
C GLY A 5 -8.85 5.65 -23.98
N ILE A 6 -7.67 5.20 -23.55
CA ILE A 6 -7.13 5.47 -22.22
C ILE A 6 -6.82 6.97 -22.06
N GLU A 7 -6.23 7.59 -23.07
CA GLU A 7 -5.92 9.03 -23.06
C GLU A 7 -7.19 9.89 -22.90
N ILE A 8 -8.30 9.50 -23.55
CA ILE A 8 -9.61 10.16 -23.37
C ILE A 8 -10.12 10.02 -21.93
N ILE A 9 -10.02 8.82 -21.36
CA ILE A 9 -10.44 8.57 -19.97
C ILE A 9 -9.60 9.41 -19.01
N LEU A 10 -8.28 9.42 -19.18
CA LEU A 10 -7.39 10.22 -18.34
C LEU A 10 -7.67 11.72 -18.46
N ALA A 11 -7.87 12.23 -19.67
CA ALA A 11 -8.23 13.63 -19.89
C ALA A 11 -9.56 14.00 -19.21
N ALA A 12 -10.56 13.13 -19.30
CA ALA A 12 -11.85 13.34 -18.63
C ALA A 12 -11.71 13.33 -17.10
N LEU A 13 -10.94 12.39 -16.54
CA LEU A 13 -10.68 12.33 -15.09
C LEU A 13 -9.91 13.56 -14.60
N ILE A 14 -8.91 14.03 -15.35
CA ILE A 14 -8.14 15.24 -15.02
C ILE A 14 -9.03 16.48 -15.12
N GLY A 15 -9.91 16.56 -16.12
CA GLY A 15 -10.86 17.66 -16.28
C GLY A 15 -11.86 17.77 -15.13
N GLU A 16 -12.34 16.63 -14.61
CA GLU A 16 -13.33 16.58 -13.54
C GLU A 16 -12.72 16.72 -12.14
N TYR A 17 -11.62 15.99 -11.87
CA TYR A 17 -11.04 15.89 -10.53
C TYR A 17 -9.78 16.74 -10.33
N GLY A 18 -9.32 17.41 -11.38
CA GLY A 18 -8.06 18.13 -11.41
C GLY A 18 -6.86 17.22 -11.65
N GLY A 19 -5.78 17.83 -12.15
CA GLY A 19 -4.47 17.18 -12.21
C GLY A 19 -3.92 16.94 -10.81
N ARG A 20 -3.27 15.80 -10.61
CA ARG A 20 -2.52 15.48 -9.39
C ARG A 20 -1.05 15.65 -9.69
N ASP A 21 -0.41 16.60 -9.02
CA ASP A 21 1.06 16.62 -8.95
C ASP A 21 1.46 15.54 -7.94
N TRP A 22 1.92 14.40 -8.44
CA TRP A 22 2.27 13.26 -7.62
C TRP A 22 3.80 13.16 -7.51
N GLN A 23 4.28 13.03 -6.28
CA GLN A 23 5.67 12.76 -5.96
C GLN A 23 5.74 11.63 -4.91
N PRO A 24 6.75 10.75 -4.99
CA PRO A 24 6.95 9.75 -3.95
C PRO A 24 7.38 10.42 -2.63
N ASP A 25 6.91 9.89 -1.50
CA ASP A 25 7.23 10.41 -0.16
C ASP A 25 8.56 9.90 0.43
N ASP A 26 9.25 9.00 -0.29
CA ASP A 26 10.50 8.36 0.11
C ASP A 26 10.46 7.64 1.47
N ASP A 27 9.26 7.27 1.96
CA ASP A 27 9.05 6.54 3.22
C ASP A 27 8.25 5.23 3.03
N PRO A 28 8.89 4.20 2.44
CA PRO A 28 8.22 2.95 2.11
C PRO A 28 7.74 2.15 3.33
N LEU A 29 8.35 2.33 4.51
CA LEU A 29 7.88 1.68 5.74
C LEU A 29 6.60 2.33 6.23
N SER A 30 6.54 3.67 6.27
CA SER A 30 5.30 4.38 6.58
C SER A 30 4.18 3.97 5.65
N THR A 31 4.40 3.96 4.33
CA THR A 31 3.38 3.53 3.36
C THR A 31 2.95 2.09 3.57
N LEU A 32 3.88 1.19 3.89
CA LEU A 32 3.54 -0.20 4.19
C LEU A 32 2.66 -0.33 5.44
N ILE A 33 2.99 0.38 6.52
CA ILE A 33 2.20 0.32 7.75
C ILE A 33 0.85 1.02 7.59
N GLN A 34 0.80 2.18 6.92
CA GLN A 34 -0.45 2.89 6.60
C GLN A 34 -1.40 2.00 5.78
N THR A 35 -0.89 1.26 4.81
CA THR A 35 -1.70 0.35 3.99
C THR A 35 -2.20 -0.87 4.75
N ILE A 36 -1.45 -1.39 5.74
CA ILE A 36 -1.96 -2.40 6.67
C ILE A 36 -3.08 -1.81 7.54
N LEU A 37 -2.88 -0.60 8.06
CA LEU A 37 -3.87 0.10 8.89
C LEU A 37 -5.14 0.44 8.11
N SER A 38 -5.05 0.72 6.81
CA SER A 38 -6.20 1.02 5.94
C SER A 38 -7.09 -0.19 5.62
N GLN A 39 -6.64 -1.42 5.92
CA GLN A 39 -7.44 -2.61 5.62
C GLN A 39 -8.72 -2.64 6.48
N ASN A 40 -9.88 -2.77 5.82
CA ASN A 40 -11.20 -2.82 6.47
C ASN A 40 -11.46 -1.67 7.44
N THR A 41 -11.02 -0.45 7.10
CA THR A 41 -11.30 0.75 7.88
C THR A 41 -11.43 1.97 6.96
N SER A 42 -11.98 3.06 7.47
CA SER A 42 -12.08 4.31 6.70
C SER A 42 -10.74 5.05 6.67
N ASP A 43 -10.49 5.82 5.60
CA ASP A 43 -9.27 6.63 5.47
C ASP A 43 -9.04 7.57 6.66
N THR A 44 -10.12 8.15 7.20
CA THR A 44 -10.04 8.99 8.40
C THR A 44 -9.52 8.21 9.62
N ASN A 45 -9.98 6.98 9.81
CA ASN A 45 -9.60 6.17 10.95
C ASN A 45 -8.22 5.54 10.79
N SER A 46 -7.84 5.12 9.58
CA SER A 46 -6.48 4.62 9.31
C SER A 46 -5.45 5.71 9.53
N ARG A 47 -5.71 6.94 9.05
CA ARG A 47 -4.83 8.09 9.29
C ARG A 47 -4.68 8.40 10.77
N ARG A 48 -5.79 8.49 11.53
CA ARG A 48 -5.74 8.70 12.98
C ARG A 48 -4.98 7.59 13.72
N ALA A 49 -5.14 6.34 13.29
CA ALA A 49 -4.43 5.20 13.86
C ALA A 49 -2.92 5.30 13.60
N PHE A 50 -2.52 5.68 12.39
CA PHE A 50 -1.12 5.89 12.03
C PHE A 50 -0.49 7.05 12.81
N GLU A 51 -1.17 8.20 12.87
CA GLU A 51 -0.72 9.37 13.64
C GLU A 51 -0.53 9.00 15.12
N SER A 52 -1.47 8.27 15.72
CA SER A 52 -1.37 7.81 17.11
C SER A 52 -0.26 6.79 17.32
N LEU A 53 -0.03 5.88 16.36
CA LEU A 53 1.08 4.93 16.40
C LEU A 53 2.41 5.68 16.43
N MET A 54 2.64 6.60 15.49
CA MET A 54 3.90 7.34 15.38
C MET A 54 4.11 8.35 16.52
N ALA A 55 3.04 8.89 17.12
CA ALA A 55 3.14 9.71 18.32
C ALA A 55 3.53 8.89 19.56
N THR A 56 3.14 7.61 19.61
CA THR A 56 3.48 6.69 20.71
C THR A 56 4.88 6.08 20.52
N PHE A 57 5.26 5.79 19.27
CA PHE A 57 6.50 5.14 18.88
C PHE A 57 7.19 5.98 17.79
N PRO A 58 8.08 6.92 18.17
CA PRO A 58 8.68 7.85 17.23
C PRO A 58 9.58 7.20 16.17
N ALA A 59 10.15 6.03 16.46
CA ALA A 59 10.95 5.26 15.50
C ALA A 59 10.35 3.88 15.20
N TRP A 60 10.64 3.36 14.01
CA TRP A 60 10.21 2.00 13.62
C TRP A 60 10.80 0.91 14.51
N ASP A 61 12.01 1.11 15.02
CA ASP A 61 12.61 0.22 16.02
C ASP A 61 11.80 0.19 17.33
N ASP A 62 11.18 1.31 17.73
CA ASP A 62 10.31 1.35 18.91
C ASP A 62 9.07 0.49 18.68
N VAL A 63 8.43 0.59 17.50
CA VAL A 63 7.30 -0.27 17.12
C VAL A 63 7.75 -1.74 17.05
N ALA A 64 8.91 -2.01 16.47
CA ALA A 64 9.45 -3.35 16.33
C ALA A 64 9.84 -3.99 17.67
N ASN A 65 10.11 -3.20 18.72
CA ASN A 65 10.41 -3.67 20.07
C ASN A 65 9.17 -3.70 20.98
N ALA A 66 8.16 -2.88 20.72
CA ALA A 66 6.94 -2.78 21.53
C ALA A 66 6.12 -4.08 21.60
N GLU A 67 5.46 -4.33 22.72
CA GLU A 67 4.55 -5.47 22.86
C GLU A 67 3.33 -5.30 21.94
N VAL A 68 2.83 -6.41 21.39
CA VAL A 68 1.69 -6.40 20.45
C VAL A 68 0.47 -5.68 21.04
N GLY A 69 0.25 -5.81 22.35
CA GLY A 69 -0.83 -5.12 23.07
C GLY A 69 -0.66 -3.60 23.14
N GLN A 70 0.57 -3.08 23.22
CA GLN A 70 0.84 -1.65 23.20
C GLN A 70 0.56 -1.06 21.82
N ILE A 71 0.99 -1.77 20.77
CA ILE A 71 0.67 -1.41 19.38
C ILE A 71 -0.86 -1.41 19.19
N ALA A 72 -1.54 -2.48 19.60
CA ALA A 72 -3.01 -2.61 19.49
C ALA A 72 -3.74 -1.46 20.19
N ALA A 73 -3.27 -1.05 21.37
CA ALA A 73 -3.83 0.07 22.11
C ALA A 73 -3.67 1.40 21.35
N SER A 74 -2.49 1.66 20.76
CA SER A 74 -2.22 2.89 20.00
C SER A 74 -3.02 3.00 18.70
N ILE A 75 -3.37 1.88 18.06
CA ILE A 75 -4.09 1.87 16.76
C ILE A 75 -5.59 1.60 16.89
N ARG A 76 -6.15 1.70 18.11
CA ARG A 76 -7.54 1.30 18.40
C ARG A 76 -8.57 1.97 17.48
N SER A 77 -8.34 3.22 17.09
CA SER A 77 -9.19 3.99 16.18
C SER A 77 -9.36 3.34 14.79
N GLY A 78 -8.38 2.55 14.35
CA GLY A 78 -8.39 1.86 13.05
C GLY A 78 -9.21 0.57 13.02
N GLY A 79 -9.69 0.08 14.16
CA GLY A 79 -10.41 -1.20 14.30
C GLY A 79 -9.52 -2.42 14.02
N LEU A 80 -9.98 -3.61 14.44
CA LEU A 80 -9.23 -4.87 14.29
C LEU A 80 -7.80 -4.80 14.90
N GLY A 81 -7.66 -4.08 16.01
CA GLY A 81 -6.36 -3.75 16.62
C GLY A 81 -5.48 -4.97 16.85
N ASP A 82 -6.03 -6.04 17.41
CA ASP A 82 -5.28 -7.28 17.71
C ASP A 82 -4.72 -7.97 16.46
N ILE A 83 -5.49 -7.96 15.36
CA ILE A 83 -5.07 -8.55 14.08
C ILE A 83 -4.01 -7.67 13.42
N LYS A 84 -4.24 -6.35 13.40
CA LYS A 84 -3.35 -5.39 12.73
C LYS A 84 -2.02 -5.24 13.47
N SER A 85 -2.03 -5.20 14.80
CA SER A 85 -0.81 -5.11 15.60
C SER A 85 0.08 -6.33 15.42
N GLY A 86 -0.50 -7.54 15.44
CA GLY A 86 0.21 -8.78 15.15
C GLY A 86 0.81 -8.76 13.73
N ARG A 87 0.05 -8.28 12.73
CA ARG A 87 0.53 -8.14 11.35
C ARG A 87 1.71 -7.17 11.24
N ILE A 88 1.61 -6.01 11.88
CA ILE A 88 2.67 -4.99 11.89
C ILE A 88 3.95 -5.59 12.49
N LYS A 89 3.84 -6.22 13.67
CA LYS A 89 4.99 -6.84 14.35
C LYS A 89 5.65 -7.91 13.49
N GLN A 90 4.86 -8.80 12.88
CA GLN A 90 5.36 -9.85 11.98
C GLN A 90 6.05 -9.27 10.74
N THR A 91 5.47 -8.21 10.17
CA THR A 91 6.01 -7.54 8.98
C THR A 91 7.36 -6.88 9.28
N LEU A 92 7.44 -6.08 10.35
CA LEU A 92 8.69 -5.44 10.76
C LEU A 92 9.75 -6.47 11.13
N GLY A 93 9.37 -7.51 11.89
CA GLY A 93 10.27 -8.62 12.24
C GLY A 93 10.83 -9.35 11.01
N GLU A 94 10.00 -9.59 10.00
CA GLU A 94 10.44 -10.25 8.76
C GLU A 94 11.39 -9.37 7.93
N ILE A 95 11.14 -8.06 7.86
CA ILE A 95 12.06 -7.10 7.23
C ILE A 95 13.40 -7.10 7.96
N GLN A 96 13.37 -6.95 9.30
CA GLN A 96 14.56 -6.97 10.15
C GLN A 96 15.35 -8.27 9.97
N ARG A 97 14.67 -9.42 9.94
CA ARG A 97 15.30 -10.74 9.76
C ARG A 97 16.00 -10.87 8.40
N ARG A 98 15.39 -10.35 7.33
CA ARG A 98 15.93 -10.45 5.96
C ARG A 98 17.01 -9.42 5.64
N ARG A 99 16.96 -8.25 6.28
CA ARG A 99 17.79 -7.08 5.92
C ARG A 99 18.75 -6.64 7.00
N GLY A 100 18.57 -7.10 8.24
CA GLY A 100 19.33 -6.65 9.41
C GLY A 100 18.99 -5.23 9.89
N ARG A 101 18.09 -4.53 9.19
CA ARG A 101 17.59 -3.19 9.51
C ARG A 101 16.21 -2.96 8.91
N LEU A 102 15.43 -2.09 9.53
CA LEU A 102 14.11 -1.67 9.06
C LEU A 102 14.27 -0.66 7.91
N GLU A 103 14.49 -1.15 6.70
CA GLU A 103 14.54 -0.34 5.49
C GLU A 103 13.91 -1.08 4.30
N LEU A 104 13.32 -0.31 3.37
CA LEU A 104 12.81 -0.84 2.10
C LEU A 104 13.33 -0.08 0.87
N ASN A 105 14.15 0.96 1.05
CA ASN A 105 14.65 1.80 -0.05
C ASN A 105 15.51 1.04 -1.07
N PHE A 106 16.14 -0.07 -0.68
CA PHE A 106 16.88 -0.93 -1.60
C PHE A 106 16.02 -1.48 -2.74
N LEU A 107 14.70 -1.57 -2.55
CA LEU A 107 13.75 -2.02 -3.57
C LEU A 107 13.72 -1.10 -4.80
N LYS A 108 14.08 0.19 -4.66
CA LYS A 108 14.16 1.14 -5.79
C LYS A 108 15.14 0.68 -6.87
N ALA A 109 16.18 -0.05 -6.48
CA ALA A 109 17.22 -0.51 -7.40
C ALA A 109 16.87 -1.84 -8.10
N LEU A 110 15.78 -2.50 -7.68
CA LEU A 110 15.35 -3.77 -8.26
C LEU A 110 14.39 -3.54 -9.43
N PRO A 111 14.34 -4.48 -10.40
CA PRO A 111 13.25 -4.55 -11.36
C PRO A 111 11.89 -4.58 -10.67
N LEU A 112 10.88 -3.95 -11.27
CA LEU A 112 9.54 -3.78 -10.68
C LEU A 112 8.94 -5.10 -10.18
N ASP A 113 9.03 -6.16 -10.99
CA ASP A 113 8.48 -7.48 -10.64
C ASP A 113 9.23 -8.12 -9.47
N GLU A 114 10.56 -7.97 -9.40
CA GLU A 114 11.36 -8.50 -8.29
C GLU A 114 11.05 -7.74 -6.98
N ALA A 115 10.93 -6.42 -7.05
CA ALA A 115 10.56 -5.59 -5.90
C ALA A 115 9.16 -5.95 -5.38
N ARG A 116 8.20 -6.17 -6.30
CA ARG A 116 6.84 -6.59 -5.99
C ARG A 116 6.79 -7.96 -5.33
N GLU A 117 7.49 -8.95 -5.90
CA GLU A 117 7.51 -10.30 -5.32
C GLU A 117 8.22 -10.31 -3.97
N TRP A 118 9.25 -9.49 -3.77
CA TRP A 118 9.87 -9.32 -2.46
C TRP A 118 8.86 -8.81 -1.42
N LEU A 119 8.11 -7.75 -1.74
CA LEU A 119 7.09 -7.18 -0.85
C LEU A 119 5.97 -8.18 -0.54
N LYS A 120 5.51 -8.94 -1.54
CA LYS A 120 4.46 -9.97 -1.38
C LYS A 120 4.85 -11.13 -0.47
N GLN A 121 6.14 -11.32 -0.19
CA GLN A 121 6.60 -12.31 0.79
C GLN A 121 6.43 -11.84 2.24
N LEU A 122 6.09 -10.57 2.47
CA LEU A 122 5.81 -10.05 3.80
C LEU A 122 4.40 -10.45 4.28
N PRO A 123 4.22 -10.74 5.57
CA PRO A 123 2.93 -11.15 6.14
C PRO A 123 1.80 -10.13 5.89
N GLY A 124 0.76 -10.55 5.17
CA GLY A 124 -0.42 -9.70 4.89
C GLY A 124 -0.21 -8.66 3.79
N VAL A 125 0.88 -8.74 3.03
CA VAL A 125 1.14 -7.88 1.88
C VAL A 125 0.67 -8.57 0.61
N GLY A 126 -0.48 -8.12 0.10
CA GLY A 126 -1.00 -8.53 -1.21
C GLY A 126 -0.56 -7.61 -2.36
N ALA A 127 -0.96 -7.93 -3.59
CA ALA A 127 -0.60 -7.19 -4.80
C ALA A 127 -0.88 -5.68 -4.70
N LYS A 128 -2.06 -5.28 -4.20
CA LYS A 128 -2.41 -3.87 -3.98
C LYS A 128 -1.47 -3.18 -3.00
N THR A 129 -1.15 -3.82 -1.88
CA THR A 129 -0.28 -3.24 -0.86
C THR A 129 1.14 -3.06 -1.41
N ALA A 130 1.66 -4.08 -2.11
CA ALA A 130 2.95 -3.97 -2.80
C ALA A 130 2.95 -2.82 -3.82
N SER A 131 1.93 -2.73 -4.69
CA SER A 131 1.82 -1.62 -5.65
C SER A 131 1.77 -0.25 -4.96
N CYS A 132 1.10 -0.12 -3.80
CA CYS A 132 1.06 1.14 -3.07
C CYS A 132 2.47 1.58 -2.62
N VAL A 133 3.27 0.67 -2.06
CA VAL A 133 4.65 0.98 -1.63
C VAL A 133 5.52 1.33 -2.84
N LEU A 134 5.44 0.53 -3.90
CA LEU A 134 6.21 0.71 -5.13
C LEU A 134 5.93 2.05 -5.80
N LEU A 135 4.64 2.40 -5.94
CA LEU A 135 4.23 3.68 -6.48
C LEU A 135 4.56 4.79 -5.48
N PHE A 136 3.81 4.90 -4.38
CA PHE A 136 3.74 6.10 -3.56
C PHE A 136 5.02 6.44 -2.78
N SER A 137 5.92 5.48 -2.53
CA SER A 137 7.15 5.74 -1.78
C SER A 137 8.42 5.42 -2.55
N LEU A 138 8.37 4.48 -3.50
CA LEU A 138 9.56 4.06 -4.24
C LEU A 138 9.66 4.69 -5.63
N GLY A 139 8.61 5.38 -6.09
CA GLY A 139 8.64 6.08 -7.37
C GLY A 139 8.57 5.15 -8.60
N GLN A 140 8.25 3.88 -8.40
CA GLN A 140 8.21 2.89 -9.47
C GLN A 140 6.84 2.90 -10.18
N PRO A 141 6.78 2.55 -11.48
CA PRO A 141 5.56 2.62 -12.30
C PRO A 141 4.59 1.47 -11.99
N ALA A 142 4.13 1.37 -10.75
CA ALA A 142 3.19 0.37 -10.29
C ALA A 142 1.76 0.91 -10.24
N LEU A 143 0.75 0.07 -10.50
CA LEU A 143 -0.66 0.45 -10.39
C LEU A 143 -1.37 -0.26 -9.23
N PRO A 144 -1.71 0.45 -8.14
CA PRO A 144 -2.56 -0.09 -7.09
C PRO A 144 -4.02 -0.15 -7.57
N VAL A 145 -4.49 -1.35 -7.90
CA VAL A 145 -5.90 -1.62 -8.22
C VAL A 145 -6.67 -1.87 -6.92
N ASP A 146 -7.41 -0.86 -6.45
CA ASP A 146 -8.37 -1.02 -5.37
C ASP A 146 -9.78 -1.35 -5.90
N THR A 147 -10.76 -1.39 -5.01
CA THR A 147 -12.15 -1.69 -5.40
C THR A 147 -12.75 -0.66 -6.35
N HIS A 148 -12.30 0.60 -6.29
CA HIS A 148 -12.81 1.70 -7.11
C HIS A 148 -12.19 1.67 -8.50
N VAL A 149 -10.86 1.56 -8.57
CA VAL A 149 -10.12 1.37 -9.83
C VAL A 149 -10.63 0.12 -10.54
N PHE A 150 -10.79 -0.99 -9.84
CA PHE A 150 -11.32 -2.23 -10.41
C PHE A 150 -12.73 -2.03 -11.00
N ARG A 151 -13.63 -1.42 -10.23
CA ARG A 151 -15.02 -1.19 -10.64
C ARG A 151 -15.13 -0.25 -11.84
N VAL A 152 -14.39 0.85 -11.83
CA VAL A 152 -14.37 1.83 -12.94
C VAL A 152 -13.76 1.19 -14.18
N SER A 153 -12.64 0.49 -14.05
CA SER A 153 -11.98 -0.19 -15.17
C SER A 153 -12.88 -1.23 -15.84
N ARG A 154 -13.67 -1.99 -15.06
CA ARG A 154 -14.68 -2.90 -15.60
C ARG A 154 -15.81 -2.17 -16.32
N ARG A 155 -16.35 -1.10 -15.72
CA ARG A 155 -17.46 -0.34 -16.31
C ARG A 155 -17.08 0.36 -17.60
N LEU A 156 -15.84 0.83 -17.72
CA LEU A 156 -15.30 1.45 -18.91
C LEU A 156 -14.82 0.43 -19.96
N GLY A 157 -14.83 -0.87 -19.65
CA GLY A 157 -14.36 -1.91 -20.57
C GLY A 157 -12.84 -1.95 -20.77
N LEU A 158 -12.07 -1.44 -19.80
CA LEU A 158 -10.61 -1.59 -19.76
C LEU A 158 -10.20 -3.03 -19.44
N ILE A 159 -11.00 -3.71 -18.61
CA ILE A 159 -10.85 -5.13 -18.29
C ILE A 159 -12.18 -5.86 -18.44
N ASP A 160 -12.11 -7.16 -18.75
CA ASP A 160 -13.29 -8.00 -18.94
C ASP A 160 -14.06 -8.17 -17.63
N SER A 161 -15.38 -8.29 -17.72
CA SER A 161 -16.29 -8.57 -16.61
C SER A 161 -15.94 -9.84 -15.80
N ARG A 162 -15.21 -10.80 -16.37
CA ARG A 162 -14.78 -12.03 -15.71
C ARG A 162 -13.37 -11.93 -15.11
N THR A 163 -12.67 -10.82 -15.33
CA THR A 163 -11.33 -10.58 -14.78
C THR A 163 -11.39 -10.54 -13.25
N SER A 164 -10.57 -11.36 -12.58
CA SER A 164 -10.44 -11.30 -11.11
C SER A 164 -9.65 -10.06 -10.68
N VAL A 165 -9.69 -9.73 -9.39
CA VAL A 165 -8.93 -8.58 -8.85
C VAL A 165 -7.42 -8.82 -9.00
N GLU A 166 -6.95 -10.04 -8.76
CA GLU A 166 -5.54 -10.40 -8.94
C GLU A 166 -5.09 -10.23 -10.41
N GLN A 167 -5.95 -10.63 -11.36
CA GLN A 167 -5.67 -10.48 -12.78
C GLN A 167 -5.72 -9.01 -13.22
N ALA A 168 -6.54 -8.18 -12.57
CA ALA A 168 -6.68 -6.78 -12.92
C ALA A 168 -5.37 -6.00 -12.71
N HIS A 169 -4.63 -6.28 -11.63
CA HIS A 169 -3.31 -5.66 -11.42
C HIS A 169 -2.38 -5.90 -12.61
N LYS A 170 -2.27 -7.14 -13.10
CA LYS A 170 -1.40 -7.50 -14.23
C LYS A 170 -1.88 -6.98 -15.58
N ARG A 171 -3.18 -6.69 -15.73
CA ARG A 171 -3.76 -6.26 -17.01
C ARG A 171 -3.81 -4.74 -17.18
N LEU A 172 -3.84 -4.00 -16.07
CA LEU A 172 -3.95 -2.55 -16.07
C LEU A 172 -2.60 -1.84 -15.91
N GLU A 173 -1.62 -2.55 -15.34
CA GLU A 173 -0.21 -2.14 -15.32
C GLU A 173 0.49 -2.53 -16.62
#